data_AF-F0H2A9-F1
#
_entry.id   AF-F0H2A9-F1
#
_cell.length_a   1.000
_cell.length_b   1.000
_cell.length_c   1.000
_cell.angle_alpha   90.00
_cell.angle_beta   90.00
_cell.angle_gamma   90.00
#
_symmetry.space_group_name_H-M   'P 1'
#
loop_
_entity.id
_entity.type
_entity.pdbx_description
1 polymer ?
#
loop_
_entity_poly.entity_id
_entity_poly.type
_entity_poly.pdbx_seq_one_letter_code
_entity_poly.pdbx_strand_id
1 'polypeptide(L)'
;MSLNTLNLKQKQGGRVIKQADRSSTFKFALQDINGALINLNGKEADISLFNPNIKKYWSTKSTVKDAEVEFKLPGNIEENDYVLEISVGGYVFPSDNDFIIEVVKGFKDLPDMETGLRYKQTIEEITDDYIKRSDKKLKDNLNSIDNTKKQVDESINKSIDNFNSKVQTYSENLLDTYNALENGIEEISNSTKNLIDSTGNSYIALIGSKKYQALKDIDGQVKVSTDKYLGEYSKKLNDRVEKVPGKQLSDNNFTNLYKNKLDNLDTSINNKVKNKAEKDEVKEQLQEVKDLIFDNTVKYANDTVYVLDTKVESGEVKVVPKEIGKLVANDFLKVNVDSDKYKFRIKATSQGIILFYSMTDEALRYAIHVYPQIKDYEIDFGKKVTGEMIFTSVTMPEDKVSVIREEGV
;
A
#
# COMPACT_ATOMS: atom_id res chain seq x y z
N MET A 1 -55.42 66.44 15.88
CA MET A 1 -56.58 66.66 16.78
C MET A 1 -57.81 66.21 16.02
N SER A 2 -58.52 65.19 16.51
CA SER A 2 -59.83 64.84 15.97
C SER A 2 -60.77 66.00 16.27
N LEU A 3 -61.38 66.60 15.25
CA LEU A 3 -62.42 67.61 15.43
C LEU A 3 -63.72 66.86 15.67
N ASN A 4 -64.02 66.56 16.94
CA ASN A 4 -65.31 65.99 17.31
C ASN A 4 -66.36 67.09 17.28
N THR A 5 -67.60 66.79 16.90
CA THR A 5 -68.71 67.74 16.97
C THR A 5 -69.69 67.40 18.08
N LEU A 6 -69.70 66.14 18.53
CA LEU A 6 -70.64 65.58 19.48
C LEU A 6 -69.89 64.67 20.44
N ASN A 7 -70.17 64.79 21.74
CA ASN A 7 -69.45 64.07 22.79
C ASN A 7 -70.41 63.39 23.78
N LEU A 8 -69.93 62.34 24.43
CA LEU A 8 -70.58 61.72 25.58
C LEU A 8 -69.84 62.07 26.86
N LYS A 9 -70.58 62.51 27.89
CA LYS A 9 -70.06 62.61 29.25
C LYS A 9 -70.72 61.58 30.14
N GLN A 10 -69.94 60.60 30.60
CA GLN A 10 -70.40 59.61 31.56
C GLN A 10 -70.79 60.26 32.88
N LYS A 11 -71.96 59.87 33.41
CA LYS A 11 -72.54 60.33 34.67
C LYS A 11 -72.66 59.20 35.68
N GLN A 12 -72.86 57.97 35.21
CA GLN A 12 -72.99 56.76 36.03
C GLN A 12 -72.46 55.54 35.28
N GLY A 13 -71.99 54.55 36.04
CA GLY A 13 -71.37 53.32 35.52
C GLY A 13 -69.85 53.41 35.44
N GLY A 14 -69.18 52.27 35.34
CA GLY A 14 -67.74 52.16 35.09
C GLY A 14 -67.43 51.94 33.61
N ARG A 15 -66.15 51.96 33.23
CA ARG A 15 -65.70 51.53 31.89
C ARG A 15 -65.32 50.05 31.83
N VAL A 16 -65.09 49.40 32.97
CA VAL A 16 -64.77 47.97 33.07
C VAL A 16 -65.91 47.24 33.76
N ILE A 17 -66.47 46.22 33.13
CA ILE A 17 -67.55 45.39 33.68
C ILE A 17 -67.28 43.90 33.54
N LYS A 18 -67.86 43.09 34.42
CA LYS A 18 -67.79 41.63 34.33
C LYS A 18 -68.83 41.11 33.33
N GLN A 19 -68.48 40.09 32.54
CA GLN A 19 -69.37 39.44 31.54
C GLN A 19 -70.78 39.10 32.06
N ALA A 20 -70.91 38.80 33.36
CA ALA A 20 -72.18 38.44 34.00
C ALA A 20 -72.90 39.59 34.74
N ASP A 21 -72.41 40.83 34.67
CA ASP A 21 -73.01 41.98 35.36
C ASP A 21 -74.25 42.51 34.60
N ARG A 22 -75.42 42.36 35.22
CA ARG A 22 -76.74 42.77 34.71
C ARG A 22 -77.34 43.96 35.45
N SER A 23 -76.72 44.34 36.57
CA SER A 23 -77.30 45.30 37.52
C SER A 23 -76.71 46.70 37.35
N SER A 24 -75.52 46.81 36.77
CA SER A 24 -74.86 48.08 36.50
C SER A 24 -75.67 48.97 35.55
N THR A 25 -76.00 50.16 36.04
CA THR A 25 -76.65 51.24 35.29
C THR A 25 -75.59 52.16 34.67
N PHE A 26 -75.76 52.47 33.39
CA PHE A 26 -74.95 53.41 32.65
C PHE A 26 -75.76 54.66 32.36
N LYS A 27 -75.15 55.84 32.56
CA LYS A 27 -75.79 57.12 32.29
C LYS A 27 -74.83 58.07 31.58
N PHE A 28 -75.30 58.70 30.50
CA PHE A 28 -74.49 59.59 29.67
C PHE A 28 -75.23 60.87 29.33
N ALA A 29 -74.56 62.00 29.49
CA ALA A 29 -75.02 63.30 29.00
C ALA A 29 -74.57 63.53 27.55
N LEU A 30 -75.49 64.03 26.72
CA LEU A 30 -75.30 64.34 25.31
C LEU A 30 -74.77 65.77 25.17
N GLN A 31 -73.55 65.93 24.64
CA GLN A 31 -72.87 67.22 24.58
C GLN A 31 -72.43 67.61 23.17
N ASP A 32 -72.37 68.91 22.91
CA ASP A 32 -71.70 69.46 21.72
C ASP A 32 -70.16 69.50 21.90
N ILE A 33 -69.46 70.08 20.92
CA ILE A 33 -68.00 70.27 20.96
C ILE A 33 -67.52 71.16 22.11
N ASN A 34 -68.35 72.07 22.61
CA ASN A 34 -68.00 72.95 23.72
C ASN A 34 -68.39 72.36 25.08
N GLY A 35 -68.98 71.16 25.11
CA GLY A 35 -69.48 70.53 26.32
C GLY A 35 -70.86 71.04 26.77
N ALA A 36 -71.54 71.84 25.94
CA ALA A 36 -72.92 72.28 26.21
C ALA A 36 -73.89 71.12 26.00
N LEU A 37 -74.91 71.03 26.85
CA LEU A 37 -75.92 69.96 26.76
C LEU A 37 -76.83 70.15 25.55
N ILE A 38 -77.04 69.07 24.80
CA ILE A 38 -77.98 69.07 23.67
C ILE A 38 -79.33 68.55 24.14
N ASN A 39 -80.33 69.43 24.18
CA ASN A 39 -81.67 69.06 24.63
C ASN A 39 -82.42 68.26 23.56
N LEU A 40 -82.45 66.94 23.75
CA LEU A 40 -83.20 65.98 22.94
C LEU A 40 -84.28 65.26 23.76
N ASN A 41 -84.76 65.91 24.83
CA ASN A 41 -85.69 65.30 25.78
C ASN A 41 -86.95 64.76 25.09
N GLY A 42 -87.38 63.58 25.52
CA GLY A 42 -88.54 62.88 24.97
C GLY A 42 -88.28 62.12 23.66
N LYS A 43 -87.09 62.24 23.05
CA LYS A 43 -86.70 61.42 21.90
C LYS A 43 -86.18 60.05 22.35
N GLU A 44 -86.42 59.04 21.53
CA GLU A 44 -85.82 57.71 21.68
C GLU A 44 -84.37 57.72 21.18
N ALA A 45 -83.48 57.12 21.97
CA ALA A 45 -82.08 56.92 21.66
C ALA A 45 -81.80 55.44 21.42
N ASP A 46 -81.13 55.13 20.32
CA ASP A 46 -80.55 53.83 20.01
C ASP A 46 -79.14 53.78 20.61
N ILE A 47 -78.90 52.81 21.50
CA ILE A 47 -77.61 52.61 22.17
C ILE A 47 -76.99 51.32 21.65
N SER A 48 -75.75 51.39 21.20
CA SER A 48 -75.06 50.27 20.58
C SER A 48 -73.66 50.08 21.14
N LEU A 49 -73.29 48.83 21.39
CA LEU A 49 -71.94 48.40 21.69
C LEU A 49 -71.43 47.54 20.54
N PHE A 50 -70.35 47.99 19.91
CA PHE A 50 -69.75 47.30 18.78
C PHE A 50 -68.28 47.02 19.03
N ASN A 51 -67.87 45.78 18.80
CA ASN A 51 -66.46 45.43 18.74
C ASN A 51 -66.03 45.25 17.27
N PRO A 52 -65.12 46.10 16.76
CA PRO A 52 -64.69 46.04 15.36
C PRO A 52 -63.85 44.80 15.03
N ASN A 53 -63.17 44.22 16.01
CA ASN A 53 -62.26 43.07 15.82
C ASN A 53 -63.04 41.75 15.67
N ILE A 54 -64.00 41.50 16.56
CA ILE A 54 -64.80 40.26 16.55
C ILE A 54 -66.15 40.44 15.84
N LYS A 55 -66.45 41.65 15.34
CA LYS A 55 -67.69 42.03 14.64
C LYS A 55 -68.96 41.68 15.45
N LYS A 56 -68.88 41.77 16.77
CA LYS A 56 -70.03 41.56 17.67
C LYS A 56 -70.70 42.87 17.99
N TYR A 57 -72.02 42.81 18.01
CA TYR A 57 -72.90 43.95 18.17
C TYR A 57 -73.95 43.63 19.22
N TRP A 58 -74.17 44.56 20.15
CA TRP A 58 -75.31 44.58 21.05
C TRP A 58 -75.96 45.95 20.98
N SER A 59 -77.28 46.02 21.08
CA SER A 59 -77.99 47.29 21.16
C SER A 59 -79.21 47.25 22.06
N THR A 60 -79.60 48.42 22.56
CA THR A 60 -80.82 48.66 23.31
C THR A 60 -81.38 50.05 22.99
N LYS A 61 -82.55 50.36 23.54
CA LYS A 61 -83.22 51.66 23.37
C LYS A 61 -83.51 52.29 24.73
N SER A 62 -83.47 53.62 24.78
CA SER A 62 -83.86 54.40 25.96
C SER A 62 -84.44 55.75 25.56
N THR A 63 -85.08 56.46 26.48
CA THR A 63 -85.64 57.79 26.23
C THR A 63 -84.75 58.86 26.86
N VAL A 64 -84.43 59.90 26.10
CA VAL A 64 -83.63 61.03 26.61
C VAL A 64 -84.44 61.82 27.66
N LYS A 65 -83.83 62.04 28.82
CA LYS A 65 -84.35 62.90 29.91
C LYS A 65 -83.22 63.76 30.43
N ASP A 66 -83.47 65.05 30.63
CA ASP A 66 -82.48 66.03 31.11
C ASP A 66 -81.18 66.07 30.27
N ALA A 67 -81.31 65.88 28.95
CA ALA A 67 -80.20 65.71 28.00
C ALA A 67 -79.30 64.49 28.29
N GLU A 68 -79.82 63.49 29.00
CA GLU A 68 -79.12 62.27 29.38
C GLU A 68 -79.83 61.01 28.87
N VAL A 69 -79.04 59.96 28.62
CA VAL A 69 -79.49 58.60 28.27
C VAL A 69 -79.05 57.64 29.35
N GLU A 70 -79.97 56.81 29.83
CA GLU A 70 -79.71 55.79 30.87
C GLU A 70 -80.07 54.39 30.36
N PHE A 71 -79.20 53.40 30.56
CA PHE A 71 -79.42 52.01 30.14
C PHE A 71 -78.67 50.98 31.01
N LYS A 72 -78.99 49.69 30.82
CA LYS A 72 -78.32 48.53 31.45
C LYS A 72 -77.86 47.52 30.41
N LEU A 73 -76.81 46.77 30.72
CA LEU A 73 -76.28 45.70 29.88
C LEU A 73 -76.96 44.35 30.19
N PRO A 74 -77.06 43.42 29.21
CA PRO A 74 -77.78 42.15 29.35
C PRO A 74 -77.01 41.10 30.16
N GLY A 75 -75.73 41.36 30.49
CA GLY A 75 -74.83 40.46 31.24
C GLY A 75 -74.59 39.11 30.59
N ASN A 76 -74.56 39.07 29.25
CA ASN A 76 -74.06 37.95 28.44
C ASN A 76 -73.17 38.46 27.29
N ILE A 77 -72.48 39.58 27.51
CA ILE A 77 -71.53 40.15 26.54
C ILE A 77 -70.20 39.41 26.70
N GLU A 78 -69.56 39.02 25.60
CA GLU A 78 -68.27 38.32 25.64
C GLU A 78 -67.13 39.21 26.15
N GLU A 79 -66.07 38.58 26.64
CA GLU A 79 -64.87 39.27 27.09
C GLU A 79 -64.19 39.98 25.90
N ASN A 80 -64.29 41.31 25.86
CA ASN A 80 -63.66 42.18 24.87
C ASN A 80 -63.89 43.68 25.14
N ASP A 81 -63.29 44.52 24.30
CA ASP A 81 -63.48 45.98 24.29
C ASP A 81 -64.56 46.40 23.28
N TYR A 82 -65.57 47.15 23.72
CA TYR A 82 -66.69 47.56 22.88
C TYR A 82 -66.78 49.07 22.77
N VAL A 83 -66.87 49.58 21.54
CA VAL A 83 -67.14 50.99 21.25
C VAL A 83 -68.62 51.28 21.49
N LEU A 84 -68.91 52.33 22.27
CA LEU A 84 -70.25 52.81 22.55
C LEU A 84 -70.66 53.88 21.53
N GLU A 85 -71.82 53.69 20.93
CA GLU A 85 -72.49 54.65 20.07
C GLU A 85 -73.92 54.89 20.57
N ILE A 86 -74.34 56.16 20.62
CA ILE A 86 -75.71 56.58 20.96
C ILE A 86 -76.25 57.44 19.82
N SER A 87 -77.26 56.93 19.12
CA SER A 87 -77.93 57.61 18.01
C SER A 87 -79.29 58.14 18.46
N VAL A 88 -79.54 59.45 18.33
CA VAL A 88 -80.81 60.06 18.75
C VAL A 88 -81.12 61.34 17.99
N GLY A 89 -82.35 61.46 17.48
CA GLY A 89 -82.85 62.70 16.89
C GLY A 89 -82.04 63.22 15.69
N GLY A 90 -81.36 62.33 14.96
CA GLY A 90 -80.49 62.64 13.83
C GLY A 90 -79.00 62.82 14.19
N TYR A 91 -78.65 62.75 15.47
CA TYR A 91 -77.28 62.86 15.98
C TYR A 91 -76.70 61.49 16.35
N VAL A 92 -75.38 61.36 16.27
CA VAL A 92 -74.62 60.16 16.69
C VAL A 92 -73.52 60.59 17.67
N PHE A 93 -73.50 59.98 18.85
CA PHE A 93 -72.59 60.33 19.95
C PHE A 93 -71.76 59.12 20.40
N PRO A 94 -70.47 59.30 20.72
CA PRO A 94 -69.67 60.46 20.35
C PRO A 94 -69.45 60.47 18.82
N SER A 95 -69.08 61.61 18.25
CA SER A 95 -68.70 61.67 16.83
C SER A 95 -67.33 61.01 16.55
N ASP A 96 -66.59 60.68 17.60
CA ASP A 96 -65.42 59.82 17.59
C ASP A 96 -65.66 58.52 18.37
N ASN A 97 -64.99 57.45 17.94
CA ASN A 97 -65.11 56.13 18.56
C ASN A 97 -64.35 56.03 19.90
N ASP A 98 -64.27 57.11 20.68
CA ASP A 98 -63.38 57.24 21.85
C ASP A 98 -63.99 56.70 23.16
N PHE A 99 -65.27 56.31 23.14
CA PHE A 99 -65.91 55.71 24.30
C PHE A 99 -65.89 54.18 24.24
N ILE A 100 -64.99 53.56 25.02
CA ILE A 100 -64.83 52.10 25.12
C ILE A 100 -65.35 51.57 26.46
N ILE A 101 -66.09 50.46 26.40
CA ILE A 101 -66.48 49.62 27.54
C ILE A 101 -65.73 48.29 27.45
N GLU A 102 -64.91 47.99 28.44
CA GLU A 102 -64.15 46.73 28.60
C GLU A 102 -64.98 45.70 29.36
N VAL A 103 -65.15 44.51 28.78
CA VAL A 103 -65.82 43.37 29.40
C VAL A 103 -64.79 42.33 29.78
N VAL A 104 -64.72 41.98 31.07
CA VAL A 104 -63.76 41.00 31.62
C VAL A 104 -64.45 39.71 32.09
N LYS A 105 -63.76 38.57 31.98
CA LYS A 105 -64.30 37.26 32.37
C LYS A 105 -64.70 37.17 33.84
N GLY A 106 -65.81 36.49 34.12
CA GLY A 106 -66.25 36.12 35.47
C GLY A 106 -65.74 34.76 35.92
N PHE A 107 -65.59 34.54 37.23
CA PHE A 107 -65.11 33.27 37.80
C PHE A 107 -66.07 32.07 37.62
N LYS A 108 -67.30 32.31 37.16
CA LYS A 108 -68.35 31.29 37.02
C LYS A 108 -68.07 30.28 35.89
N ASP A 109 -67.18 30.61 34.95
CA ASP A 109 -66.91 29.81 33.74
C ASP A 109 -65.58 29.03 33.80
N LEU A 110 -65.08 28.70 35.00
CA LEU A 110 -63.93 27.79 35.22
C LEU A 110 -64.45 26.38 35.60
N PRO A 111 -63.81 25.28 35.13
CA PRO A 111 -64.21 23.93 35.51
C PRO A 111 -64.02 23.69 37.01
N ASP A 112 -64.91 22.88 37.60
CA ASP A 112 -64.80 22.50 39.01
C ASP A 112 -63.63 21.52 39.27
N MET A 113 -63.31 21.33 40.54
CA MET A 113 -62.19 20.49 40.99
C MET A 113 -62.35 19.02 40.59
N GLU A 114 -63.58 18.49 40.60
CA GLU A 114 -63.87 17.10 40.25
C GLU A 114 -63.62 16.84 38.76
N THR A 115 -64.09 17.76 37.91
CA THR A 115 -63.87 17.74 36.47
C THR A 115 -62.38 17.85 36.15
N GLY A 116 -61.64 18.72 36.85
CA GLY A 116 -60.18 18.82 36.72
C GLY A 116 -59.43 17.53 37.09
N LEU A 117 -59.83 16.84 38.15
CA LEU A 117 -59.22 15.58 38.58
C LEU A 117 -59.51 14.42 37.60
N ARG A 118 -60.73 14.34 37.05
CA ARG A 118 -61.07 13.33 36.02
C ARG A 118 -60.23 13.52 34.76
N TYR A 119 -60.06 14.76 34.30
CA TYR A 119 -59.18 15.05 33.17
C TYR A 119 -57.74 14.60 33.42
N LYS A 120 -57.20 14.85 34.63
CA LYS A 120 -55.86 14.40 35.00
C LYS A 120 -55.72 12.86 34.94
N GLN A 121 -56.66 12.12 35.53
CA GLN A 121 -56.66 10.65 35.50
C GLN A 121 -56.68 10.10 34.07
N THR A 122 -57.54 10.66 33.20
CA THR A 122 -57.60 10.23 31.79
C THR A 122 -56.29 10.48 31.05
N ILE A 123 -55.59 11.59 31.33
CA ILE A 123 -54.28 11.88 30.74
C ILE A 123 -53.20 10.90 31.23
N GLU A 124 -53.21 10.55 32.52
CA GLU A 124 -52.30 9.53 33.08
C GLU A 124 -52.52 8.16 32.41
N GLU A 125 -53.77 7.72 32.26
CA GLU A 125 -54.12 6.46 31.58
C GLU A 125 -53.67 6.45 30.11
N ILE A 126 -53.89 7.54 29.37
CA ILE A 126 -53.42 7.68 27.97
C ILE A 126 -51.89 7.61 27.90
N THR A 127 -51.20 8.23 28.85
CA THR A 127 -49.75 8.26 28.92
C THR A 127 -49.20 6.84 29.18
N ASP A 128 -49.76 6.13 30.15
CA ASP A 128 -49.37 4.76 30.48
C ASP A 128 -49.58 3.79 29.31
N ASP A 129 -50.72 3.89 28.62
CA ASP A 129 -51.01 3.06 27.46
C ASP A 129 -50.07 3.38 26.27
N TYR A 130 -49.72 4.65 26.08
CA TYR A 130 -48.72 5.03 25.08
C TYR A 130 -47.34 4.45 25.41
N ILE A 131 -46.89 4.53 26.66
CA ILE A 131 -45.61 3.96 27.11
C ILE A 131 -45.60 2.45 26.88
N LYS A 132 -46.63 1.72 27.31
CA LYS A 132 -46.74 0.26 27.11
C LYS A 132 -46.69 -0.14 25.64
N ARG A 133 -47.39 0.60 24.77
CA ARG A 133 -47.36 0.34 23.31
C ARG A 133 -45.99 0.63 22.71
N SER A 134 -45.32 1.68 23.17
CA SER A 134 -43.96 2.02 22.75
C SER A 134 -42.95 0.94 23.16
N ASP A 135 -42.96 0.52 24.43
CA ASP A 135 -42.08 -0.51 24.96
C ASP A 135 -42.26 -1.85 24.26
N LYS A 136 -43.52 -2.23 23.98
CA LYS A 136 -43.82 -3.45 23.21
C LYS A 136 -43.18 -3.38 21.82
N LYS A 137 -43.38 -2.28 21.08
CA LYS A 137 -42.79 -2.10 19.75
C LYS A 137 -41.27 -2.12 19.79
N LEU A 138 -40.66 -1.48 20.78
CA LEU A 138 -39.21 -1.49 20.97
C LEU A 138 -38.70 -2.92 21.20
N LYS A 139 -39.38 -3.70 22.03
CA LYS A 139 -39.01 -5.10 22.30
C LYS A 139 -39.15 -5.99 21.07
N ASP A 140 -40.22 -5.82 20.30
CA ASP A 140 -40.44 -6.56 19.05
C ASP A 140 -39.35 -6.22 18.01
N ASN A 141 -38.99 -4.94 17.89
CA ASN A 141 -37.90 -4.50 17.02
C ASN A 141 -36.54 -5.08 17.46
N LEU A 142 -36.23 -5.07 18.75
CA LEU A 142 -35.00 -5.66 19.29
C LEU A 142 -34.91 -7.15 18.98
N ASN A 143 -36.00 -7.90 19.17
CA ASN A 143 -36.04 -9.32 18.81
C ASN A 143 -35.81 -9.56 17.32
N SER A 144 -36.36 -8.70 16.45
CA SER A 144 -36.13 -8.78 15.01
C SER A 144 -34.66 -8.55 14.66
N ILE A 145 -34.02 -7.54 15.28
CA ILE A 145 -32.60 -7.23 15.08
C ILE A 145 -31.73 -8.41 15.52
N ASP A 146 -31.99 -8.99 16.69
CA ASP A 146 -31.24 -10.15 17.19
C ASP A 146 -31.35 -11.37 16.27
N ASN A 147 -32.54 -11.61 15.71
CA ASN A 147 -32.74 -12.70 14.75
C ASN A 147 -31.99 -12.45 13.44
N THR A 148 -32.04 -11.22 12.91
CA THR A 148 -31.27 -10.85 11.72
C THR A 148 -29.77 -11.01 11.97
N LYS A 149 -29.27 -10.59 13.14
CA LYS A 149 -27.88 -10.76 13.52
C LYS A 149 -27.46 -12.23 13.51
N LYS A 150 -28.26 -13.13 14.11
CA LYS A 150 -27.97 -14.58 14.10
C LYS A 150 -27.86 -15.15 12.69
N GLN A 151 -28.78 -14.78 11.79
CA GLN A 151 -28.74 -15.24 10.40
C GLN A 151 -27.50 -14.74 9.64
N VAL A 152 -27.09 -13.50 9.91
CA VAL A 152 -25.85 -12.93 9.35
C VAL A 152 -24.64 -13.67 9.88
N ASP A 153 -24.55 -13.89 11.19
CA ASP A 153 -23.46 -14.63 11.82
C ASP A 153 -23.34 -16.06 11.27
N GLU A 154 -24.47 -16.77 11.12
CA GLU A 154 -24.52 -18.12 10.52
C GLU A 154 -24.02 -18.11 9.07
N SER A 155 -24.42 -17.13 8.26
CA SER A 155 -24.01 -17.00 6.86
C SER A 155 -22.52 -16.67 6.72
N ILE A 156 -22.00 -15.81 7.60
CA ILE A 156 -20.58 -15.46 7.66
C ILE A 156 -19.77 -16.70 8.04
N ASN A 157 -20.15 -17.41 9.11
CA ASN A 157 -19.44 -18.60 9.56
C ASN A 157 -19.41 -19.68 8.48
N LYS A 158 -20.52 -19.96 7.80
CA LYS A 158 -20.56 -20.90 6.68
C LYS A 158 -19.63 -20.50 5.53
N SER A 159 -19.52 -19.21 5.26
CA SER A 159 -18.63 -18.69 4.21
C SER A 159 -17.16 -18.83 4.60
N ILE A 160 -16.83 -18.55 5.87
CA ILE A 160 -15.49 -18.74 6.44
C ILE A 160 -15.09 -20.21 6.39
N ASP A 161 -15.97 -21.13 6.79
CA ASP A 161 -15.70 -22.57 6.77
C ASP A 161 -15.41 -23.08 5.36
N ASN A 162 -16.21 -22.64 4.37
CA ASN A 162 -15.99 -22.98 2.97
C ASN A 162 -14.65 -22.43 2.45
N PHE A 163 -14.33 -21.18 2.79
CA PHE A 163 -13.05 -20.58 2.42
C PHE A 163 -11.88 -21.36 3.02
N ASN A 164 -11.92 -21.66 4.32
CA ASN A 164 -10.88 -22.42 5.01
C ASN A 164 -10.71 -23.83 4.42
N SER A 165 -11.80 -24.52 4.10
CA SER A 165 -11.74 -25.82 3.44
C SER A 165 -11.04 -25.75 2.08
N LYS A 166 -11.33 -24.73 1.26
CA LYS A 166 -10.66 -24.54 -0.04
C LYS A 166 -9.18 -24.23 0.12
N VAL A 167 -8.82 -23.37 1.08
CA VAL A 167 -7.43 -23.03 1.39
C VAL A 167 -6.66 -24.27 1.82
N GLN A 168 -7.27 -25.11 2.67
CA GLN A 168 -6.68 -26.36 3.12
C GLN A 168 -6.40 -27.30 1.94
N THR A 169 -7.40 -27.54 1.08
CA THR A 169 -7.23 -28.37 -0.12
C THR A 169 -6.14 -27.85 -1.05
N TYR A 170 -6.08 -26.53 -1.27
CA TYR A 170 -5.04 -25.93 -2.10
C TYR A 170 -3.64 -26.11 -1.49
N SER A 171 -3.52 -25.96 -0.18
CA SER A 171 -2.26 -26.13 0.55
C SER A 171 -1.77 -27.58 0.51
N GLU A 172 -2.68 -28.54 0.68
CA GLU A 172 -2.40 -29.98 0.55
C GLU A 172 -1.92 -30.32 -0.87
N ASN A 173 -2.61 -29.84 -1.90
CA ASN A 173 -2.20 -30.06 -3.29
C ASN A 173 -0.82 -29.47 -3.61
N LEU A 174 -0.50 -28.29 -3.06
CA LEU A 174 0.83 -27.69 -3.20
C LEU A 174 1.90 -28.53 -2.53
N LEU A 175 1.64 -29.03 -1.32
CA LEU A 175 2.56 -29.90 -0.59
C LEU A 175 2.80 -31.21 -1.35
N ASP A 176 1.75 -31.84 -1.87
CA ASP A 176 1.86 -33.05 -2.68
C ASP A 176 2.69 -32.81 -3.96
N THR A 177 2.46 -31.68 -4.63
CA THR A 177 3.22 -31.28 -5.82
C THR A 177 4.70 -31.06 -5.49
N TYR A 178 4.99 -30.39 -4.37
CA TYR A 178 6.35 -30.18 -3.89
C TYR A 178 7.07 -31.51 -3.60
N ASN A 179 6.41 -32.42 -2.86
CA ASN A 179 6.97 -33.73 -2.52
C ASN A 179 7.23 -34.58 -3.78
N ALA A 180 6.33 -34.52 -4.77
CA ALA A 180 6.52 -35.22 -6.03
C ALA A 180 7.72 -34.66 -6.82
N LEU A 181 7.92 -33.34 -6.82
CA LEU A 181 9.07 -32.70 -7.45
C LEU A 181 10.38 -33.11 -6.75
N GLU A 182 10.41 -33.08 -5.42
CA GLU A 182 11.57 -33.46 -4.60
C GLU A 182 12.00 -34.91 -4.90
N ASN A 183 11.05 -35.84 -4.90
CA ASN A 183 11.30 -37.23 -5.27
C ASN A 183 11.82 -37.37 -6.70
N GLY A 184 11.23 -36.65 -7.67
CA GLY A 184 11.68 -36.66 -9.06
C GLY A 184 13.11 -36.14 -9.23
N ILE A 185 13.50 -35.10 -8.48
CA ILE A 185 14.88 -34.58 -8.46
C ILE A 185 15.84 -35.63 -7.89
N GLU A 186 15.45 -36.31 -6.81
CA GLU A 186 16.26 -37.36 -6.20
C GLU A 186 16.49 -38.54 -7.16
N GLU A 187 15.45 -38.97 -7.88
CA GLU A 187 15.55 -40.02 -8.91
C GLU A 187 16.51 -39.63 -10.05
N ILE A 188 16.42 -38.39 -10.54
CA ILE A 188 17.33 -37.86 -11.59
C ILE A 188 18.76 -37.81 -11.07
N SER A 189 18.96 -37.33 -9.84
CA SER A 189 20.28 -37.26 -9.19
C SER A 189 20.91 -38.65 -9.11
N ASN A 190 20.17 -39.64 -8.62
CA ASN A 190 20.61 -41.03 -8.51
C ASN A 190 20.92 -41.65 -9.89
N SER A 191 20.06 -41.43 -10.88
CA SER A 191 20.27 -41.92 -12.24
C SER A 191 21.52 -41.31 -12.89
N THR A 192 21.74 -40.02 -12.70
CA THR A 192 22.90 -39.29 -13.22
C THR A 192 24.18 -39.80 -12.56
N LYS A 193 24.17 -40.00 -11.24
CA LYS A 193 25.29 -40.58 -10.51
C LYS A 193 25.66 -41.98 -11.04
N ASN A 194 24.65 -42.85 -11.19
CA ASN A 194 24.86 -44.20 -11.72
C ASN A 194 25.46 -44.19 -13.15
N LEU A 195 25.01 -43.26 -14.00
CA LEU A 195 25.55 -43.10 -15.35
C LEU A 195 27.01 -42.64 -15.33
N ILE A 196 27.35 -41.66 -14.48
CA ILE A 196 28.71 -41.17 -14.29
C ILE A 196 29.61 -42.30 -13.81
N ASP A 197 29.18 -43.06 -12.80
CA ASP A 197 29.94 -44.17 -12.23
C ASP A 197 30.17 -45.28 -13.28
N SER A 198 29.13 -45.68 -14.01
CA SER A 198 29.22 -46.70 -15.06
C SER A 198 30.15 -46.27 -16.20
N THR A 199 29.97 -45.04 -16.70
CA THR A 199 30.76 -44.50 -17.83
C THR A 199 32.21 -44.27 -17.42
N GLY A 200 32.45 -43.71 -16.23
CA GLY A 200 33.77 -43.50 -15.66
C GLY A 200 34.53 -44.82 -15.50
N ASN A 201 33.88 -45.84 -14.95
CA ASN A 201 34.46 -47.19 -14.83
C ASN A 201 34.81 -47.80 -16.20
N SER A 202 33.94 -47.64 -17.19
CA SER A 202 34.19 -48.10 -18.57
C SER A 202 35.42 -47.43 -19.19
N TYR A 203 35.57 -46.11 -19.02
CA TYR A 203 36.74 -45.37 -19.50
C TYR A 203 38.03 -45.79 -18.77
N ILE A 204 37.99 -45.96 -17.46
CA ILE A 204 39.13 -46.43 -16.66
C ILE A 204 39.59 -47.80 -17.16
N ALA A 205 38.66 -48.73 -17.40
CA ALA A 205 38.97 -50.06 -17.93
C ALA A 205 39.59 -49.98 -19.34
N LEU A 206 39.05 -49.14 -20.23
CA LEU A 206 39.59 -48.93 -21.57
C LEU A 206 41.02 -48.37 -21.53
N ILE A 207 41.27 -47.34 -20.72
CA ILE A 207 42.61 -46.76 -20.53
C ILE A 207 43.59 -47.83 -20.03
N GLY A 208 43.16 -48.64 -19.05
CA GLY A 208 43.96 -49.75 -18.52
C GLY A 208 44.35 -50.75 -19.61
N SER A 209 43.39 -51.19 -20.43
CA SER A 209 43.64 -52.14 -21.52
C SER A 209 44.59 -51.57 -22.60
N LYS A 210 44.39 -50.30 -23.01
CA LYS A 210 45.24 -49.62 -23.99
C LYS A 210 46.67 -49.45 -23.47
N LYS A 211 46.83 -49.09 -22.20
CA LYS A 211 48.14 -49.00 -21.54
C LYS A 211 48.84 -50.37 -21.52
N TYR A 212 48.12 -51.43 -21.16
CA TYR A 212 48.67 -52.78 -21.15
C TYR A 212 49.15 -53.21 -22.55
N GLN A 213 48.34 -52.99 -23.59
CA GLN A 213 48.73 -53.31 -24.96
C GLN A 213 49.97 -52.53 -25.40
N ALA A 214 50.01 -51.22 -25.14
CA ALA A 214 51.16 -50.39 -25.49
C ALA A 214 52.46 -50.86 -24.78
N LEU A 215 52.37 -51.25 -23.51
CA LEU A 215 53.51 -51.81 -22.78
C LEU A 215 53.99 -53.13 -23.39
N LYS A 216 53.06 -54.01 -23.79
CA LYS A 216 53.39 -55.27 -24.47
C LYS A 216 54.07 -55.05 -25.82
N ASP A 217 53.59 -54.07 -26.60
CA ASP A 217 54.17 -53.73 -27.89
C ASP A 217 55.59 -53.15 -27.74
N ILE A 218 55.81 -52.31 -26.72
CA ILE A 218 57.14 -51.78 -26.38
C ILE A 218 58.08 -52.93 -25.97
N ASP A 219 57.64 -53.81 -25.07
CA ASP A 219 58.44 -54.96 -24.61
C ASP A 219 58.85 -55.86 -25.79
N GLY A 220 57.92 -56.14 -26.70
CA GLY A 220 58.20 -56.88 -27.93
C GLY A 220 59.26 -56.21 -28.82
N GLN A 221 59.16 -54.89 -29.04
CA GLN A 221 60.15 -54.13 -29.82
C GLN A 221 61.53 -54.09 -29.15
N VAL A 222 61.57 -53.93 -27.81
CA VAL A 222 62.81 -53.98 -27.03
C VAL A 222 63.46 -55.34 -27.17
N LYS A 223 62.69 -56.44 -27.07
CA LYS A 223 63.19 -57.80 -27.26
C LYS A 223 63.78 -58.01 -28.66
N VAL A 224 63.06 -57.63 -29.71
CA VAL A 224 63.54 -57.73 -31.11
C VAL A 224 64.85 -56.96 -31.30
N SER A 225 64.93 -55.75 -30.77
CA SER A 225 66.15 -54.93 -30.84
C SER A 225 67.30 -55.59 -30.07
N THR A 226 67.03 -56.11 -28.88
CA THR A 226 68.01 -56.79 -28.04
C THR A 226 68.55 -58.05 -28.72
N ASP A 227 67.68 -58.90 -29.25
CA ASP A 227 68.04 -60.11 -30.00
C ASP A 227 68.88 -59.76 -31.24
N LYS A 228 68.51 -58.70 -31.98
CA LYS A 228 69.29 -58.20 -33.13
C LYS A 228 70.71 -57.80 -32.71
N TYR A 229 70.85 -56.95 -31.69
CA TYR A 229 72.16 -56.51 -31.22
C TYR A 229 73.00 -57.68 -30.71
N LEU A 230 72.41 -58.60 -29.92
CA LEU A 230 73.08 -59.83 -29.45
C LEU A 230 73.59 -60.70 -30.62
N GLY A 231 72.79 -60.85 -31.68
CA GLY A 231 73.17 -61.56 -32.89
C GLY A 231 74.33 -60.90 -33.63
N GLU A 232 74.27 -59.57 -33.82
CA GLU A 232 75.36 -58.79 -34.43
C GLU A 232 76.66 -58.87 -33.60
N TYR A 233 76.58 -58.77 -32.27
CA TYR A 233 77.72 -58.93 -31.37
C TYR A 233 78.32 -60.33 -31.45
N SER A 234 77.48 -61.37 -31.40
CA SER A 234 77.92 -62.77 -31.50
C SER A 234 78.61 -63.06 -32.83
N LYS A 235 78.10 -62.49 -33.94
CA LYS A 235 78.75 -62.59 -35.25
C LYS A 235 80.12 -61.91 -35.26
N LYS A 236 80.23 -60.68 -34.76
CA LYS A 236 81.53 -59.99 -34.61
C LYS A 236 82.52 -60.74 -33.71
N LEU A 237 82.01 -61.43 -32.69
CA LEU A 237 82.82 -62.29 -31.81
C LEU A 237 83.30 -63.56 -32.51
N ASN A 238 82.52 -64.14 -33.42
CA ASN A 238 82.94 -65.31 -34.19
C ASN A 238 83.89 -64.96 -35.34
N ASP A 239 83.78 -63.76 -35.90
CA ASP A 239 84.72 -63.22 -36.90
C ASP A 239 86.04 -62.75 -36.24
N ARG A 240 86.22 -62.98 -34.94
CA ARG A 240 87.49 -62.67 -34.26
C ARG A 240 88.59 -63.59 -34.76
N VAL A 241 89.78 -63.03 -34.97
CA VAL A 241 90.98 -63.82 -35.25
C VAL A 241 91.33 -64.62 -34.00
N GLU A 242 91.22 -65.95 -34.06
CA GLU A 242 91.68 -66.82 -32.97
C GLU A 242 93.21 -66.76 -32.83
N LYS A 243 93.69 -66.90 -31.60
CA LYS A 243 95.13 -66.95 -31.32
C LYS A 243 95.72 -68.21 -31.96
N VAL A 244 96.54 -68.02 -33.00
CA VAL A 244 97.26 -69.13 -33.65
C VAL A 244 98.30 -69.71 -32.67
N PRO A 245 98.28 -71.02 -32.37
CA PRO A 245 99.29 -71.65 -31.51
C PRO A 245 100.71 -71.39 -32.05
N GLY A 246 101.63 -70.94 -31.20
CA GLY A 246 103.02 -70.62 -31.57
C GLY A 246 103.26 -69.19 -32.09
N LYS A 247 102.21 -68.36 -32.27
CA LYS A 247 102.36 -66.93 -32.53
C LYS A 247 102.06 -66.11 -31.28
N GLN A 248 103.03 -65.31 -30.84
CA GLN A 248 102.80 -64.27 -29.84
C GLN A 248 102.23 -63.04 -30.54
N LEU A 249 101.24 -62.37 -29.91
CA LEU A 249 100.90 -61.00 -30.28
C LEU A 249 102.20 -60.20 -30.15
N SER A 250 102.60 -59.47 -31.20
CA SER A 250 103.72 -58.53 -31.05
C SER A 250 103.37 -57.63 -29.88
N ASP A 251 104.28 -57.51 -28.92
CA ASP A 251 104.22 -56.49 -27.88
C ASP A 251 104.07 -55.14 -28.59
N ASN A 252 102.84 -54.66 -28.75
CA ASN A 252 102.58 -53.30 -29.18
C ASN A 252 102.74 -52.41 -27.94
N ASN A 253 103.91 -52.55 -27.31
CA ASN A 253 104.40 -51.63 -26.32
C ASN A 253 104.77 -50.38 -27.11
N PHE A 254 103.82 -49.43 -27.12
CA PHE A 254 104.11 -48.04 -27.47
C PHE A 254 105.44 -47.68 -26.81
N THR A 255 106.46 -47.44 -27.64
CA THR A 255 107.80 -47.13 -27.16
C THR A 255 107.71 -45.95 -26.21
N ASN A 256 108.53 -45.90 -25.15
CA ASN A 256 108.50 -44.81 -24.16
C ASN A 256 108.62 -43.39 -24.80
N LEU A 257 109.12 -43.31 -26.04
CA LEU A 257 109.14 -42.11 -26.88
C LEU A 257 107.73 -41.62 -27.32
N TYR A 258 106.78 -42.52 -27.58
CA TYR A 258 105.39 -42.19 -27.93
C TYR A 258 104.55 -41.85 -26.70
N LYS A 259 104.83 -42.50 -25.57
CA LYS A 259 104.15 -42.25 -24.30
C LYS A 259 104.40 -40.83 -23.78
N ASN A 260 105.65 -40.35 -23.87
CA ASN A 260 106.00 -38.96 -23.55
C ASN A 260 105.41 -37.90 -24.51
N LYS A 261 105.02 -38.29 -25.74
CA LYS A 261 104.32 -37.39 -26.67
C LYS A 261 102.80 -37.38 -26.44
N LEU A 262 102.24 -38.48 -25.94
CA LEU A 262 100.81 -38.60 -25.63
C LEU A 262 100.47 -37.95 -24.28
N ASP A 263 101.35 -38.09 -23.29
CA ASP A 263 101.20 -37.50 -21.95
C ASP A 263 101.34 -35.96 -21.94
N ASN A 264 101.75 -35.35 -23.07
CA ASN A 264 101.85 -33.90 -23.29
C ASN A 264 100.82 -33.36 -24.31
N LEU A 265 99.79 -34.13 -24.70
CA LEU A 265 98.68 -33.63 -25.52
C LEU A 265 97.53 -33.09 -24.65
N ASP A 266 97.82 -31.95 -24.05
CA ASP A 266 96.95 -30.81 -23.77
C ASP A 266 95.42 -31.01 -23.70
N THR A 267 94.90 -31.11 -22.47
CA THR A 267 93.93 -30.23 -21.77
C THR A 267 92.88 -29.37 -22.50
N SER A 268 92.58 -29.57 -23.80
CA SER A 268 91.69 -28.67 -24.56
C SER A 268 90.30 -29.25 -24.91
N ILE A 269 90.04 -30.52 -24.62
CA ILE A 269 88.79 -31.19 -25.07
C ILE A 269 87.67 -31.20 -24.02
N ASN A 270 88.00 -31.10 -22.72
CA ASN A 270 86.99 -31.06 -21.65
C ASN A 270 86.23 -29.72 -21.53
N ASN A 271 86.62 -28.68 -22.26
CA ASN A 271 86.00 -27.35 -22.21
C ASN A 271 84.98 -27.05 -23.32
N LYS A 272 84.65 -28.02 -24.19
CA LYS A 272 83.67 -27.82 -25.29
C LYS A 272 82.31 -28.51 -25.11
N VAL A 273 82.07 -29.20 -23.99
CA VAL A 273 80.79 -29.90 -23.73
C VAL A 273 80.00 -29.25 -22.58
N LYS A 274 80.42 -28.10 -22.05
CA LYS A 274 79.74 -27.43 -20.93
C LYS A 274 78.70 -26.36 -21.28
N ASN A 275 78.51 -25.98 -22.55
CA ASN A 275 77.54 -24.93 -22.90
C ASN A 275 76.58 -25.36 -24.03
N LYS A 276 75.48 -26.03 -23.66
CA LYS A 276 74.16 -25.91 -24.32
C LYS A 276 73.09 -26.71 -23.58
N ALA A 277 72.74 -26.24 -22.39
CA ALA A 277 71.55 -26.68 -21.67
C ALA A 277 71.03 -25.52 -20.80
N GLU A 278 70.58 -24.44 -21.44
CA GLU A 278 69.72 -23.46 -20.77
C GLU A 278 68.30 -24.03 -20.81
N LYS A 279 67.86 -24.52 -19.63
CA LYS A 279 66.55 -25.15 -19.41
C LYS A 279 65.66 -24.29 -18.50
N ASP A 280 66.10 -23.06 -18.20
CA ASP A 280 65.50 -22.19 -17.20
C ASP A 280 64.70 -21.03 -17.84
N GLU A 281 65.10 -20.53 -19.01
CA GLU A 281 64.43 -19.41 -19.70
C GLU A 281 63.02 -19.77 -20.23
N VAL A 282 62.79 -21.04 -20.57
CA VAL A 282 61.49 -21.54 -21.08
C VAL A 282 60.45 -21.72 -19.96
N LYS A 283 60.87 -21.81 -18.70
CA LYS A 283 59.95 -21.98 -17.56
C LYS A 283 59.41 -20.66 -17.01
N GLU A 284 60.21 -19.58 -17.06
CA GLU A 284 59.77 -18.24 -16.67
C GLU A 284 58.75 -17.67 -17.67
N GLN A 285 58.99 -17.80 -18.98
CA GLN A 285 58.08 -17.31 -20.02
C GLN A 285 56.72 -18.03 -20.02
N LEU A 286 56.67 -19.30 -19.62
CA LEU A 286 55.40 -20.05 -19.51
C LEU A 286 54.59 -19.66 -18.25
N GLN A 287 55.25 -19.11 -17.22
CA GLN A 287 54.60 -18.62 -16.01
C GLN A 287 54.10 -17.17 -16.21
N GLU A 288 54.88 -16.31 -16.86
CA GLU A 288 54.43 -14.96 -17.23
C GLU A 288 53.22 -14.96 -18.18
N VAL A 289 53.17 -15.87 -19.17
CA VAL A 289 52.00 -16.02 -20.06
C VAL A 289 50.77 -16.57 -19.33
N LYS A 290 50.94 -17.38 -18.28
CA LYS A 290 49.82 -17.85 -17.45
C LYS A 290 49.27 -16.75 -16.53
N ASP A 291 50.13 -15.87 -16.04
CA ASP A 291 49.74 -14.74 -15.20
C ASP A 291 49.12 -13.59 -16.02
N LEU A 292 49.51 -13.42 -17.30
CA LEU A 292 48.94 -12.45 -18.24
C LEU A 292 47.53 -12.81 -18.76
N ILE A 293 47.12 -14.08 -18.71
CA ILE A 293 45.86 -14.54 -19.33
C ILE A 293 44.70 -14.64 -18.33
N PHE A 294 44.92 -14.48 -17.03
CA PHE A 294 43.87 -14.71 -16.02
C PHE A 294 43.73 -13.67 -14.90
N ASP A 295 44.16 -12.42 -15.11
CA ASP A 295 43.87 -11.35 -14.15
C ASP A 295 42.90 -10.29 -14.71
N ASN A 296 41.65 -10.71 -14.95
CA ASN A 296 40.55 -9.79 -15.16
C ASN A 296 40.07 -9.19 -13.81
N THR A 297 41.01 -8.78 -12.95
CA THR A 297 40.67 -8.16 -11.66
C THR A 297 40.12 -6.77 -11.90
N VAL A 298 38.83 -6.61 -11.60
CA VAL A 298 38.17 -5.32 -11.49
C VAL A 298 38.88 -4.49 -10.43
N LYS A 299 39.35 -3.29 -10.82
CA LYS A 299 39.99 -2.32 -9.91
C LYS A 299 39.07 -1.11 -9.73
N TYR A 300 39.16 -0.49 -8.56
CA TYR A 300 38.32 0.65 -8.18
C TYR A 300 39.19 1.87 -7.93
N ALA A 301 38.77 3.01 -8.47
CA ALA A 301 39.29 4.32 -8.05
C ALA A 301 38.09 5.25 -7.84
N ASN A 302 37.86 5.63 -6.58
CA ASN A 302 36.67 6.37 -6.15
C ASN A 302 35.37 5.68 -6.60
N ASP A 303 34.47 6.44 -7.22
CA ASP A 303 33.18 5.99 -7.73
C ASP A 303 33.28 5.39 -9.14
N THR A 304 34.48 5.15 -9.69
CA THR A 304 34.64 4.64 -11.07
C THR A 304 35.25 3.23 -11.07
N VAL A 305 34.67 2.35 -11.88
CA VAL A 305 35.01 0.93 -12.02
C VAL A 305 35.80 0.71 -13.31
N TYR A 306 36.93 0.03 -13.19
CA TYR A 306 37.83 -0.26 -14.30
C TYR A 306 38.07 -1.76 -14.44
N VAL A 307 38.24 -2.21 -15.69
CA VAL A 307 38.87 -3.50 -16.01
C VAL A 307 40.19 -3.24 -16.70
N LEU A 308 41.14 -4.15 -16.53
CA LEU A 308 42.40 -4.10 -17.25
C LEU A 308 42.19 -4.73 -18.63
N ASP A 309 42.25 -3.89 -19.67
CA ASP A 309 42.18 -4.32 -21.06
C ASP A 309 43.60 -4.42 -21.64
N THR A 310 43.81 -5.31 -22.60
CA THR A 310 45.13 -5.49 -23.24
C THR A 310 45.10 -4.94 -24.65
N LYS A 311 45.98 -3.99 -24.93
CA LYS A 311 46.09 -3.35 -26.25
C LYS A 311 47.51 -3.47 -26.77
N VAL A 312 47.65 -3.80 -28.05
CA VAL A 312 48.95 -3.84 -28.74
C VAL A 312 49.23 -2.47 -29.34
N GLU A 313 50.29 -1.82 -28.86
CA GLU A 313 50.77 -0.54 -29.41
C GLU A 313 52.26 -0.66 -29.75
N SER A 314 52.62 -0.42 -31.01
CA SER A 314 54.00 -0.51 -31.51
C SER A 314 54.72 -1.84 -31.28
N GLY A 315 53.98 -2.96 -31.29
CA GLY A 315 54.55 -4.31 -31.17
C GLY A 315 54.71 -4.83 -29.73
N GLU A 316 54.37 -4.03 -28.72
CA GLU A 316 54.34 -4.44 -27.31
C GLU A 316 52.90 -4.53 -26.80
N VAL A 317 52.62 -5.56 -25.99
CA VAL A 317 51.33 -5.71 -25.29
C VAL A 317 51.34 -4.82 -24.06
N LYS A 318 50.44 -3.83 -24.02
CA LYS A 318 50.27 -2.94 -22.87
C LYS A 318 48.94 -3.23 -22.17
N VAL A 319 48.98 -3.27 -20.85
CA VAL A 319 47.80 -3.33 -20.00
C VAL A 319 47.32 -1.91 -19.72
N VAL A 320 46.09 -1.59 -20.12
CA VAL A 320 45.50 -0.26 -19.95
C VAL A 320 44.18 -0.36 -19.18
N PRO A 321 43.91 0.55 -18.23
CA PRO A 321 42.61 0.58 -17.56
C PRO A 321 41.52 1.05 -18.54
N LYS A 322 40.47 0.23 -18.69
CA LYS A 322 39.24 0.56 -19.41
C LYS A 322 38.15 0.84 -18.39
N GLU A 323 37.66 2.08 -18.38
CA GLU A 323 36.48 2.45 -17.60
C GLU A 323 35.27 1.65 -18.10
N ILE A 324 34.57 0.99 -17.19
CA ILE A 324 33.39 0.19 -17.50
C ILE A 324 32.14 0.69 -16.77
N GLY A 325 32.25 1.68 -15.90
CA GLY A 325 31.09 2.25 -15.23
C GLY A 325 31.39 3.03 -13.97
N LYS A 326 30.34 3.61 -13.39
CA LYS A 326 30.40 4.34 -12.12
C LYS A 326 29.48 3.72 -11.06
N LEU A 327 29.97 3.70 -9.81
CA LEU A 327 29.21 3.38 -8.61
C LEU A 327 28.32 4.57 -8.28
N VAL A 328 27.05 4.32 -8.00
CA VAL A 328 26.11 5.34 -7.54
C VAL A 328 25.67 4.98 -6.13
N ALA A 329 25.81 5.91 -5.19
CA ALA A 329 25.34 5.76 -3.81
C ALA A 329 23.81 5.73 -3.81
N ASN A 330 23.23 4.66 -3.26
CA ASN A 330 21.81 4.40 -3.37
C ASN A 330 21.04 5.00 -2.20
N ASP A 331 20.15 5.90 -2.57
CA ASP A 331 18.73 5.77 -2.25
C ASP A 331 17.99 6.14 -3.55
N PHE A 332 17.19 5.24 -4.13
CA PHE A 332 16.39 5.45 -5.37
C PHE A 332 17.11 5.45 -6.73
N LEU A 333 17.91 4.43 -7.08
CA LEU A 333 18.40 4.31 -8.47
C LEU A 333 17.25 3.99 -9.43
N LYS A 334 16.94 4.95 -10.30
CA LYS A 334 15.98 4.83 -11.41
C LYS A 334 16.70 4.48 -12.70
N VAL A 335 16.18 3.49 -13.42
CA VAL A 335 16.68 3.06 -14.73
C VAL A 335 15.52 2.97 -15.72
N ASN A 336 15.78 3.33 -16.97
CA ASN A 336 14.83 3.07 -18.05
C ASN A 336 15.15 1.71 -18.69
N VAL A 337 14.13 0.87 -18.78
CA VAL A 337 14.19 -0.45 -19.42
C VAL A 337 13.43 -0.36 -20.74
N ASP A 338 13.99 -0.92 -21.81
CA ASP A 338 13.28 -1.19 -23.07
C ASP A 338 13.68 -2.56 -23.64
N SER A 339 13.40 -3.61 -22.86
CA SER A 339 13.87 -4.98 -23.15
C SER A 339 12.95 -6.00 -22.49
N ASP A 340 12.99 -7.24 -22.95
CA ASP A 340 12.39 -8.41 -22.29
C ASP A 340 13.30 -8.98 -21.18
N LYS A 341 14.58 -8.62 -21.19
CA LYS A 341 15.58 -8.96 -20.17
C LYS A 341 16.34 -7.75 -19.69
N TYR A 342 16.69 -7.73 -18.41
CA TYR A 342 17.53 -6.68 -17.83
C TYR A 342 18.71 -7.27 -17.08
N LYS A 343 19.92 -6.95 -17.55
CA LYS A 343 21.19 -7.34 -16.94
C LYS A 343 21.75 -6.20 -16.11
N PHE A 344 22.20 -6.51 -14.91
CA PHE A 344 22.83 -5.54 -14.02
C PHE A 344 23.82 -6.24 -13.10
N ARG A 345 24.76 -5.47 -12.59
CA ARG A 345 25.82 -5.96 -11.70
C ARG A 345 25.68 -5.30 -10.35
N ILE A 346 25.78 -6.08 -9.28
CA ILE A 346 25.69 -5.57 -7.90
C ILE A 346 26.97 -5.89 -7.14
N LYS A 347 27.42 -4.91 -6.37
CA LYS A 347 28.42 -5.10 -5.31
C LYS A 347 27.73 -5.06 -3.96
N ALA A 348 27.91 -6.10 -3.16
CA ALA A 348 27.39 -6.18 -1.80
C ALA A 348 28.46 -6.62 -0.80
N THR A 349 28.40 -6.06 0.42
CA THR A 349 29.30 -6.46 1.52
C THR A 349 28.69 -7.54 2.41
N SER A 350 27.38 -7.79 2.32
CA SER A 350 26.66 -8.85 3.02
C SER A 350 25.58 -9.47 2.12
N GLN A 351 25.05 -10.63 2.50
CA GLN A 351 23.89 -11.20 1.83
C GLN A 351 22.63 -10.41 2.21
N GLY A 352 21.68 -10.28 1.28
CA GLY A 352 20.37 -9.70 1.57
C GLY A 352 19.46 -9.65 0.34
N ILE A 353 18.44 -8.80 0.40
CA ILE A 353 17.39 -8.68 -0.61
C ILE A 353 17.28 -7.22 -1.04
N ILE A 354 17.22 -7.02 -2.35
CA ILE A 354 16.82 -5.76 -2.96
C ILE A 354 15.53 -5.96 -3.76
N LEU A 355 14.82 -4.87 -4.01
CA LEU A 355 13.68 -4.84 -4.92
C LEU A 355 14.06 -4.08 -6.20
N PHE A 356 13.61 -4.62 -7.32
CA PHE A 356 13.60 -3.98 -8.62
C PHE A 356 12.15 -3.86 -9.10
N TYR A 357 11.62 -2.64 -9.17
CA TYR A 357 10.19 -2.46 -9.38
C TYR A 357 9.77 -1.23 -10.18
N SER A 358 8.59 -1.30 -10.80
CA SER A 358 7.92 -0.14 -11.38
C SER A 358 7.01 0.55 -10.36
N MET A 359 7.00 1.88 -10.37
CA MET A 359 6.03 2.67 -9.60
C MET A 359 4.63 2.67 -10.23
N THR A 360 4.53 2.35 -11.53
CA THR A 360 3.28 2.46 -12.31
C THR A 360 2.66 1.11 -12.65
N ASP A 361 3.46 0.04 -12.70
CA ASP A 361 2.97 -1.32 -12.95
C ASP A 361 3.27 -2.22 -11.74
N GLU A 362 2.24 -2.54 -10.95
CA GLU A 362 2.38 -3.38 -9.76
C GLU A 362 2.76 -4.83 -10.07
N ALA A 363 2.56 -5.29 -11.32
CA ALA A 363 2.98 -6.62 -11.75
C ALA A 363 4.49 -6.71 -12.00
N LEU A 364 5.20 -5.57 -12.07
CA LEU A 364 6.64 -5.51 -12.28
C LEU A 364 7.36 -5.21 -10.96
N ARG A 365 7.39 -6.21 -10.05
CA ARG A 365 8.11 -6.15 -8.76
C ARG A 365 8.92 -7.42 -8.57
N TYR A 366 10.24 -7.28 -8.51
CA TYR A 366 11.17 -8.40 -8.42
C TYR A 366 12.03 -8.29 -7.17
N ALA A 367 11.97 -9.30 -6.30
CA ALA A 367 12.87 -9.43 -5.17
C ALA A 367 14.12 -10.21 -5.62
N ILE A 368 15.29 -9.61 -5.44
CA ILE A 368 16.56 -10.19 -5.90
C ILE A 368 17.41 -10.51 -4.67
N HIS A 369 17.81 -11.77 -4.55
CA HIS A 369 18.72 -12.22 -3.50
C HIS A 369 20.16 -11.85 -3.89
N VAL A 370 20.71 -10.92 -3.14
CA VAL A 370 22.07 -10.41 -3.34
C VAL A 370 23.02 -11.15 -2.43
N TYR A 371 24.17 -11.55 -2.96
CA TYR A 371 25.24 -12.23 -2.22
C TYR A 371 26.45 -11.30 -2.06
N PRO A 372 27.28 -11.49 -1.02
CA PRO A 372 28.53 -10.75 -0.88
C PRO A 372 29.42 -10.94 -2.11
N GLN A 373 30.29 -9.96 -2.38
CA GLN A 373 31.10 -9.81 -3.60
C GLN A 373 30.34 -9.17 -4.76
N ILE A 374 31.03 -8.96 -5.88
CA ILE A 374 30.41 -8.50 -7.13
C ILE A 374 29.76 -9.70 -7.80
N LYS A 375 28.49 -9.58 -8.21
CA LYS A 375 27.82 -10.57 -9.03
C LYS A 375 26.97 -9.94 -10.13
N ASP A 376 26.85 -10.69 -11.22
CA ASP A 376 25.96 -10.39 -12.34
C ASP A 376 24.59 -11.02 -12.11
N TYR A 377 23.56 -10.25 -12.40
CA TYR A 377 22.16 -10.64 -12.27
C TYR A 377 21.44 -10.36 -13.58
N GLU A 378 20.50 -11.24 -13.92
CA GLU A 378 19.58 -11.07 -15.05
C GLU A 378 18.15 -11.24 -14.53
N ILE A 379 17.27 -10.33 -14.92
CA ILE A 379 15.83 -10.48 -14.76
C ILE A 379 15.24 -10.72 -16.13
N ASP A 380 14.52 -11.82 -16.26
CA ASP A 380 13.68 -12.11 -17.42
C ASP A 380 12.25 -11.70 -17.09
N PHE A 381 11.73 -10.71 -17.81
CA PHE A 381 10.37 -10.21 -17.57
C PHE A 381 9.30 -11.10 -18.20
N GLY A 382 9.67 -12.03 -19.09
CA GLY A 382 8.75 -12.85 -19.88
C GLY A 382 7.91 -12.07 -20.91
N LYS A 383 8.05 -10.74 -20.95
CA LYS A 383 7.41 -9.81 -21.88
C LYS A 383 8.34 -8.61 -22.09
N LYS A 384 8.22 -7.92 -23.23
CA LYS A 384 8.93 -6.66 -23.42
C LYS A 384 8.42 -5.63 -22.41
N VAL A 385 9.33 -5.08 -21.60
CA VAL A 385 9.05 -4.00 -20.65
C VAL A 385 9.68 -2.72 -21.17
N THR A 386 8.87 -1.66 -21.25
CA THR A 386 9.32 -0.32 -21.62
C THR A 386 8.88 0.66 -20.52
N GLY A 387 9.83 1.26 -19.81
CA GLY A 387 9.52 2.25 -18.77
C GLY A 387 10.56 2.35 -17.66
N GLU A 388 10.29 3.24 -16.69
CA GLU A 388 11.14 3.47 -15.53
C GLU A 388 10.96 2.36 -14.48
N MET A 389 12.09 1.83 -14.01
CA MET A 389 12.21 0.84 -12.94
C MET A 389 13.15 1.36 -11.86
N ILE A 390 12.96 0.93 -10.62
CA ILE A 390 13.65 1.44 -9.44
C ILE A 390 14.32 0.29 -8.68
N PHE A 391 15.58 0.48 -8.30
CA PHE A 391 16.27 -0.36 -7.32
C PHE A 391 16.17 0.22 -5.91
N THR A 392 15.83 -0.62 -4.93
CA THR A 392 15.85 -0.25 -3.50
C THR A 392 16.28 -1.44 -2.64
N SER A 393 16.94 -1.19 -1.52
CA SER A 393 17.31 -2.22 -0.55
C SER A 393 16.16 -2.52 0.41
N VAL A 394 15.95 -3.80 0.74
CA VAL A 394 14.91 -4.23 1.71
C VAL A 394 15.53 -4.69 3.02
N THR A 395 16.52 -5.58 2.94
CA THR A 395 17.12 -6.21 4.14
C THR A 395 18.58 -5.84 4.34
N MET A 396 19.09 -4.92 3.52
CA MET A 396 20.48 -4.47 3.56
C MET A 396 20.53 -2.97 3.87
N PRO A 397 21.44 -2.52 4.75
CA PRO A 397 21.81 -1.11 4.83
C PRO A 397 22.25 -0.60 3.45
N GLU A 398 21.79 0.60 3.08
CA GLU A 398 22.02 1.23 1.78
C GLU A 398 23.51 1.42 1.46
N ASP A 399 24.34 1.66 2.47
CA ASP A 399 25.80 1.78 2.37
C ASP A 399 26.50 0.44 2.07
N LYS A 400 25.77 -0.68 2.13
CA LYS A 400 26.30 -2.04 1.93
C LYS A 400 25.97 -2.65 0.58
N VAL A 401 25.24 -1.94 -0.29
CA VAL A 401 24.87 -2.41 -1.62
C VAL A 401 24.94 -1.29 -2.66
N SER A 402 25.55 -1.56 -3.81
CA SER A 402 25.62 -0.60 -4.92
C SER A 402 25.39 -1.31 -6.25
N VAL A 403 24.62 -0.68 -7.14
CA VAL A 403 24.42 -1.14 -8.51
C VAL A 403 25.51 -0.53 -9.39
N ILE A 404 26.18 -1.36 -10.18
CA ILE A 404 27.19 -0.93 -11.15
C ILE A 404 26.46 -0.75 -12.48
N ARG A 405 26.47 0.48 -13.00
CA ARG A 405 25.96 0.79 -14.34
C ARG A 405 27.10 0.61 -15.34
N GLU A 406 26.92 -0.26 -16.33
CA GLU A 406 27.73 -0.16 -17.55
C GLU A 406 27.30 1.14 -18.26
N GLU A 407 28.11 2.19 -18.15
CA GLU A 407 27.92 3.39 -18.97
C GLU A 407 28.35 3.04 -20.39
N GLY A 408 27.39 2.65 -21.23
CA GLY A 408 27.60 2.50 -22.67
C GLY A 408 27.15 1.15 -23.22
N VAL A 409 26.00 1.17 -23.91
CA VAL A 409 25.76 0.30 -25.08
C VAL A 409 26.76 0.68 -26.17
#